data_AF-A0A940UI63-F1
#
_entry.id   AF-A0A940UI63-F1
#
_cell.length_a   1.000
_cell.length_b   1.000
_cell.length_c   1.000
_cell.angle_alpha   90.00
_cell.angle_beta   90.00
_cell.angle_gamma   90.00
#
_symmetry.space_group_name_H-M   'P 1'
#
loop_
_entity.id
_entity.type
_entity.pdbx_description
1 polymer ?
#
loop_
_entity_poly.entity_id
_entity_poly.type
_entity_poly.pdbx_seq_one_letter_code
_entity_poly.pdbx_strand_id
1 'polypeptide(L)'
;MKVYDCVPGLEFDEATDFDISPCWFQDATHSVPPWTPMFGWFWINFCRHGMQYGAESLSLPTVKGWDWRFKDGGGYLALLLVTDPAERKVREERFRVAIKPLIENFDGIWNGFVDEIVGRYEKLKSLNLDTASNIQLLANFEETIDTARRMWEIHMYMMYGVYTAFVLFEQLTKQLLGIDDTSPEFHRLTSGFDNKSFQVDKGLFELAKLASDMGLKDVFLNSAGDKVKDALKTAPKGQEFLKKFDDFMEKEAGWRMERMAEINVPTWLEDPTPAFNVIKMSLQRGVSYSLDDERKKREAERKTAEKEVMAKIAPEQRGWFQTMLKLAQSCSSFSEEHNH
;
A
#
# COMPACT_ATOMS: atom_id res chain seq x y z
N MET A 1 6.72 -27.91 -17.39
CA MET A 1 5.82 -26.98 -16.69
C MET A 1 4.62 -27.79 -16.22
N LYS A 2 4.40 -27.91 -14.90
CA LYS A 2 3.19 -28.55 -14.37
C LYS A 2 2.01 -27.64 -14.74
N VAL A 3 1.03 -28.16 -15.45
CA VAL A 3 -0.24 -27.48 -15.71
C VAL A 3 -1.15 -27.89 -14.56
N TYR A 4 -1.72 -26.91 -13.86
CA TYR A 4 -2.61 -27.18 -12.73
C TYR A 4 -4.03 -27.37 -13.26
N ASP A 5 -4.68 -28.45 -12.84
CA ASP A 5 -6.02 -28.84 -13.32
C ASP A 5 -7.14 -28.08 -12.59
N CYS A 6 -6.82 -27.29 -11.57
CA CYS A 6 -7.77 -26.48 -10.80
C CYS A 6 -7.29 -25.06 -10.53
N VAL A 7 -8.24 -24.18 -10.24
CA VAL A 7 -8.04 -22.84 -9.67
C VAL A 7 -7.98 -23.01 -8.15
N PRO A 8 -7.01 -22.41 -7.43
CA PRO A 8 -6.18 -21.27 -7.85
C PRO A 8 -4.90 -21.58 -8.63
N GLY A 9 -4.52 -22.85 -8.79
CA GLY A 9 -3.24 -23.22 -9.38
C GLY A 9 -2.07 -22.91 -8.44
N LEU A 10 -0.92 -23.55 -8.66
CA LEU A 10 0.22 -23.51 -7.73
C LEU A 10 -0.18 -24.03 -6.33
N GLU A 11 -0.97 -25.09 -6.27
CA GLU A 11 -1.25 -25.81 -5.04
C GLU A 11 0.05 -26.41 -4.48
N PHE A 12 0.20 -26.36 -3.15
CA PHE A 12 1.35 -26.93 -2.47
C PHE A 12 1.40 -28.45 -2.65
N ASP A 13 2.51 -28.94 -3.17
CA ASP A 13 2.79 -30.34 -3.43
C ASP A 13 4.07 -30.72 -2.69
N GLU A 14 3.93 -31.46 -1.58
CA GLU A 14 5.05 -31.76 -0.68
C GLU A 14 6.25 -32.38 -1.39
N ALA A 15 6.01 -33.29 -2.35
CA ALA A 15 7.07 -33.97 -3.05
C ALA A 15 7.91 -33.00 -3.90
N THR A 16 7.26 -32.11 -4.66
CA THR A 16 7.96 -31.21 -5.59
C THR A 16 8.38 -29.88 -4.97
N ASP A 17 7.61 -29.35 -4.02
CA ASP A 17 7.89 -28.04 -3.42
C ASP A 17 8.98 -28.10 -2.35
N PHE A 18 9.16 -29.24 -1.66
CA PHE A 18 10.31 -29.40 -0.76
C PHE A 18 11.64 -29.61 -1.50
N ASP A 19 11.60 -30.09 -2.74
CA ASP A 19 12.78 -30.10 -3.62
C ASP A 19 13.19 -28.68 -4.05
N ILE A 20 12.22 -27.76 -4.17
CA ILE A 20 12.48 -26.34 -4.50
C ILE A 20 13.01 -25.58 -3.28
N SER A 21 12.34 -25.72 -2.14
CA SER A 21 12.73 -25.10 -0.88
C SER A 21 12.35 -26.00 0.30
N PRO A 22 13.30 -26.32 1.20
CA PRO A 22 13.01 -27.16 2.36
C PRO A 22 12.09 -26.47 3.38
N CYS A 23 11.90 -25.15 3.27
CA CYS A 23 11.09 -24.36 4.20
C CYS A 23 10.06 -23.52 3.43
N TRP A 24 8.81 -23.60 3.89
CA TRP A 24 7.67 -22.82 3.40
C TRP A 24 6.96 -22.18 4.59
N PHE A 25 6.70 -20.88 4.51
CA PHE A 25 6.17 -20.08 5.61
C PHE A 25 4.75 -19.64 5.29
N GLN A 26 3.82 -19.84 6.21
CA GLN A 26 2.47 -19.34 6.03
C GLN A 26 2.44 -17.82 6.17
N ASP A 27 1.87 -17.13 5.19
CA ASP A 27 1.53 -15.72 5.27
C ASP A 27 0.22 -15.54 6.07
N ALA A 28 0.32 -15.69 7.39
CA ALA A 28 -0.84 -15.61 8.27
C ALA A 28 -1.51 -14.23 8.24
N THR A 29 -0.74 -13.16 8.02
CA THR A 29 -1.24 -11.77 7.99
C THR A 29 -2.30 -11.58 6.92
N HIS A 30 -2.09 -12.11 5.71
CA HIS A 30 -3.05 -11.95 4.62
C HIS A 30 -3.98 -13.15 4.47
N SER A 31 -3.66 -14.31 5.07
CA SER A 31 -4.42 -15.56 4.96
C SER A 31 -5.48 -15.81 6.04
N VAL A 32 -5.73 -14.84 6.93
CA VAL A 32 -6.75 -14.96 7.98
C VAL A 32 -7.79 -13.84 7.82
N PRO A 33 -9.09 -14.16 7.64
CA PRO A 33 -9.67 -15.51 7.48
C PRO A 33 -9.19 -16.20 6.18
N PRO A 34 -9.42 -17.50 5.98
CA PRO A 34 -8.98 -18.20 4.77
C PRO A 34 -9.42 -17.50 3.46
N TRP A 35 -8.59 -17.60 2.42
CA TRP A 35 -8.81 -17.05 1.09
C TRP A 35 -9.97 -17.75 0.37
N THR A 36 -10.74 -16.97 -0.37
CA THR A 36 -11.58 -17.55 -1.42
C THR A 36 -10.72 -18.10 -2.56
N PRO A 37 -11.22 -19.08 -3.35
CA PRO A 37 -10.45 -19.60 -4.48
C PRO A 37 -10.05 -18.52 -5.50
N MET A 38 -10.91 -17.53 -5.75
CA MET A 38 -10.61 -16.46 -6.70
C MET A 38 -9.55 -15.51 -6.15
N PHE A 39 -9.62 -15.15 -4.86
CA PHE A 39 -8.57 -14.36 -4.22
C PHE A 39 -7.23 -15.08 -4.21
N GLY A 40 -7.23 -16.38 -3.85
CA GLY A 40 -6.03 -17.21 -3.91
C GLY A 40 -5.40 -17.22 -5.31
N TRP A 41 -6.22 -17.29 -6.37
CA TRP A 41 -5.72 -17.28 -7.75
C TRP A 41 -5.03 -15.95 -8.08
N PHE A 42 -5.68 -14.82 -7.82
CA PHE A 42 -5.09 -13.50 -8.09
C PHE A 42 -3.82 -13.26 -7.28
N TRP A 43 -3.83 -13.61 -5.99
CA TRP A 43 -2.68 -13.41 -5.13
C TRP A 43 -1.49 -14.28 -5.56
N ILE A 44 -1.69 -15.59 -5.66
CA ILE A 44 -0.61 -16.54 -5.93
C ILE A 44 -0.05 -16.37 -7.35
N ASN A 45 -0.86 -15.96 -8.33
CA ASN A 45 -0.34 -15.72 -9.68
C ASN A 45 0.36 -14.37 -9.80
N PHE A 46 -0.20 -13.29 -9.24
CA PHE A 46 0.30 -11.93 -9.53
C PHE A 46 1.20 -11.34 -8.44
N CYS A 47 0.92 -11.54 -7.15
CA CYS A 47 1.83 -11.10 -6.07
C CYS A 47 3.18 -11.84 -6.18
N ARG A 48 3.13 -13.16 -6.36
CA ARG A 48 4.31 -14.00 -6.67
C ARG A 48 5.09 -13.49 -7.88
N HIS A 49 4.38 -13.20 -8.99
CA HIS A 49 5.00 -12.66 -10.20
C HIS A 49 5.68 -11.33 -9.91
N GLY A 50 4.99 -10.40 -9.23
CA GLY A 50 5.55 -9.12 -8.80
C GLY A 50 6.81 -9.28 -7.96
N MET A 51 6.80 -10.19 -6.98
CA MET A 51 7.96 -10.47 -6.11
C MET A 51 9.18 -10.89 -6.95
N GLN A 52 9.00 -11.76 -7.94
CA GLN A 52 10.08 -12.22 -8.82
C GLN A 52 10.50 -11.11 -9.81
N TYR A 53 9.52 -10.39 -10.36
CA TYR A 53 9.74 -9.28 -11.28
C TYR A 53 10.56 -8.15 -10.63
N GLY A 54 10.19 -7.69 -9.45
CA GLY A 54 10.87 -6.61 -8.75
C GLY A 54 12.29 -7.02 -8.34
N ALA A 55 12.45 -8.24 -7.84
CA ALA A 55 13.75 -8.77 -7.46
C ALA A 55 14.70 -8.93 -8.65
N GLU A 56 14.18 -9.35 -9.80
CA GLU A 56 14.97 -9.45 -11.03
C GLU A 56 15.27 -8.09 -11.66
N SER A 57 14.27 -7.20 -11.72
CA SER A 57 14.43 -5.84 -12.26
C SER A 57 15.50 -5.03 -11.52
N LEU A 58 15.54 -5.15 -10.19
CA LEU A 58 16.58 -4.53 -9.38
C LEU A 58 17.85 -5.40 -9.27
N SER A 59 17.82 -6.65 -9.74
CA SER A 59 18.91 -7.62 -9.56
C SER A 59 19.32 -7.79 -8.09
N LEU A 60 18.35 -7.99 -7.18
CA LEU A 60 18.61 -8.13 -5.75
C LEU A 60 19.70 -9.19 -5.48
N PRO A 61 20.74 -8.89 -4.67
CA PRO A 61 21.93 -9.75 -4.62
C PRO A 61 21.68 -11.11 -3.98
N THR A 62 20.80 -11.17 -2.97
CA THR A 62 20.64 -12.34 -2.09
C THR A 62 19.41 -13.18 -2.39
N VAL A 63 18.47 -12.69 -3.20
CA VAL A 63 17.18 -13.34 -3.45
C VAL A 63 16.65 -13.00 -4.86
N LYS A 64 15.99 -13.97 -5.51
CA LYS A 64 15.32 -13.83 -6.82
C LYS A 64 13.81 -13.61 -6.69
N GLY A 65 13.38 -13.03 -5.57
CA GLY A 65 11.98 -12.90 -5.19
C GLY A 65 11.48 -14.12 -4.42
N TRP A 66 10.16 -14.16 -4.22
CA TRP A 66 9.51 -15.20 -3.44
C TRP A 66 8.66 -16.08 -4.35
N ASP A 67 8.65 -17.38 -4.04
CA ASP A 67 7.71 -18.32 -4.61
C ASP A 67 6.52 -18.49 -3.66
N TRP A 68 5.35 -18.79 -4.21
CA TRP A 68 4.11 -18.90 -3.45
C TRP A 68 3.34 -20.15 -3.85
N ARG A 69 2.72 -20.79 -2.87
CA ARG A 69 1.80 -21.91 -3.03
C ARG A 69 0.53 -21.69 -2.25
N PHE A 70 -0.56 -22.20 -2.79
CA PHE A 70 -1.85 -22.23 -2.11
C PHE A 70 -2.03 -23.55 -1.35
N LYS A 71 -2.48 -23.49 -0.10
CA LYS A 71 -2.87 -24.67 0.68
C LYS A 71 -3.93 -24.31 1.72
N ASP A 72 -5.04 -25.05 1.74
CA ASP A 72 -6.11 -24.93 2.75
C ASP A 72 -6.62 -23.49 2.99
N GLY A 73 -6.70 -22.68 1.92
CA GLY A 73 -7.12 -21.29 2.01
C GLY A 73 -6.04 -20.32 2.48
N GLY A 74 -4.79 -20.75 2.60
CA GLY A 74 -3.65 -19.90 2.93
C GLY A 74 -2.59 -19.84 1.84
N GLY A 75 -1.85 -18.74 1.82
CA GLY A 75 -0.61 -18.60 1.07
C GLY A 75 0.58 -19.07 1.86
N TYR A 76 1.41 -19.89 1.23
CA TYR A 76 2.69 -20.35 1.75
C TYR A 76 3.80 -19.84 0.85
N LEU A 77 4.78 -19.16 1.41
CA LEU A 77 5.87 -18.54 0.67
C LEU A 77 7.22 -19.19 0.96
N ALA A 78 8.08 -19.19 -0.05
CA ALA A 78 9.48 -19.58 0.07
C ALA A 78 10.37 -18.52 -0.60
N LEU A 79 11.54 -18.27 -0.01
CA LEU A 79 12.52 -17.35 -0.58
C LEU A 79 13.38 -18.07 -1.61
N LEU A 80 13.47 -17.50 -2.83
CA LEU A 80 14.36 -18.01 -3.87
C LEU A 80 15.78 -17.45 -3.65
N LEU A 81 16.47 -17.98 -2.64
CA LEU A 81 17.78 -17.50 -2.22
C LEU A 81 18.84 -17.71 -3.32
N VAL A 82 19.69 -16.69 -3.49
CA VAL A 82 20.93 -16.82 -4.27
C VAL A 82 21.99 -17.37 -3.33
N THR A 83 22.44 -18.61 -3.52
CA THR A 83 23.40 -19.27 -2.62
C THR A 83 24.85 -19.16 -3.10
N ASP A 84 25.08 -19.04 -4.41
CA ASP A 84 26.41 -18.90 -4.99
C ASP A 84 27.00 -17.49 -4.74
N PRO A 85 28.15 -17.37 -4.03
CA PRO A 85 28.82 -16.10 -3.82
C PRO A 85 29.21 -15.36 -5.11
N ALA A 86 29.54 -16.09 -6.18
CA ALA A 86 29.91 -15.47 -7.46
C ALA A 86 28.69 -14.79 -8.11
N GLU A 87 27.54 -15.48 -8.13
CA GLU A 87 26.28 -14.89 -8.58
C GLU A 87 25.89 -13.66 -7.74
N ARG A 88 25.99 -13.74 -6.40
CA ARG A 88 25.68 -12.60 -5.52
C ARG A 88 26.48 -11.36 -5.90
N LYS A 89 27.78 -11.51 -6.17
CA LYS A 89 28.66 -10.39 -6.56
C LYS A 89 28.23 -9.76 -7.88
N VAL A 90 27.94 -10.58 -8.89
CA VAL A 90 27.45 -10.08 -10.20
C VAL A 90 26.12 -9.35 -10.04
N ARG A 91 25.20 -9.90 -9.23
CA ARG A 91 23.91 -9.27 -8.96
C ARG A 91 24.06 -7.97 -8.16
N GLU A 92 24.99 -7.90 -7.22
CA GLU A 92 25.31 -6.67 -6.47
C GLU A 92 25.81 -5.54 -7.38
N GLU A 93 26.70 -5.84 -8.33
CA GLU A 93 27.19 -4.86 -9.29
C GLU A 93 26.04 -4.30 -10.15
N ARG A 94 25.11 -5.16 -10.58
CA ARG A 94 23.90 -4.75 -11.32
C ARG A 94 22.93 -3.97 -10.45
N PHE A 95 22.68 -4.41 -9.23
CA PHE A 95 21.81 -3.74 -8.27
C PHE A 95 22.24 -2.30 -8.02
N ARG A 96 23.55 -2.07 -7.82
CA ARG A 96 24.12 -0.74 -7.64
C ARG A 96 23.88 0.20 -8.81
N VAL A 97 23.62 -0.32 -10.02
CA VAL A 97 23.23 0.48 -11.19
C VAL A 97 21.72 0.61 -11.27
N ALA A 98 20.99 -0.49 -11.09
CA ALA A 98 19.53 -0.56 -11.22
C ALA A 98 18.79 0.30 -10.19
N ILE A 99 19.33 0.47 -8.98
CA ILE A 99 18.70 1.29 -7.93
C ILE A 99 18.90 2.80 -8.13
N LYS A 100 19.89 3.23 -8.93
CA LYS A 100 20.25 4.65 -9.08
C LYS A 100 19.08 5.55 -9.51
N PRO A 101 18.26 5.17 -10.50
CA PRO A 101 17.14 6.02 -10.91
C PRO A 101 16.16 6.30 -9.76
N LEU A 102 15.90 5.31 -8.89
CA LEU A 102 15.06 5.50 -7.70
C LEU A 102 15.72 6.43 -6.68
N ILE A 103 17.05 6.35 -6.52
CA ILE A 103 17.80 7.26 -5.64
C ILE A 103 17.77 8.70 -6.16
N GLU A 104 17.87 8.88 -7.47
CA GLU A 104 17.99 10.18 -8.12
C GLU A 104 16.64 10.88 -8.33
N ASN A 105 15.57 10.13 -8.62
CA ASN A 105 14.26 10.68 -8.96
C ASN A 105 13.09 9.76 -8.55
N PHE A 106 12.99 9.48 -7.25
CA PHE A 106 11.87 8.71 -6.71
C PHE A 106 10.51 9.29 -7.12
N ASP A 107 10.26 10.59 -6.86
CA ASP A 107 8.95 11.21 -7.08
C ASP A 107 8.51 11.11 -8.56
N GLY A 108 9.43 11.33 -9.50
CA GLY A 108 9.11 11.22 -10.92
C GLY A 108 8.77 9.78 -11.35
N ILE A 109 9.48 8.78 -10.81
CA ILE A 109 9.20 7.37 -11.09
C ILE A 109 7.87 6.96 -10.47
N TRP A 110 7.66 7.29 -9.19
CA TRP A 110 6.44 6.93 -8.48
C TRP A 110 5.20 7.58 -9.11
N ASN A 111 5.22 8.90 -9.32
CA ASN A 111 4.10 9.59 -9.97
C ASN A 111 3.84 9.06 -11.38
N GLY A 112 4.88 8.72 -12.14
CA GLY A 112 4.72 8.10 -13.46
C GLY A 112 4.04 6.72 -13.40
N PHE A 113 4.33 5.90 -12.39
CA PHE A 113 3.64 4.63 -12.18
C PHE A 113 2.21 4.81 -11.65
N VAL A 114 1.97 5.81 -10.80
CA VAL A 114 0.61 6.18 -10.36
C VAL A 114 -0.22 6.60 -11.57
N ASP A 115 0.29 7.47 -12.43
CA ASP A 115 -0.38 7.90 -13.66
C ASP A 115 -0.66 6.71 -14.59
N GLU A 116 0.31 5.79 -14.76
CA GLU A 116 0.14 4.57 -15.55
C GLU A 116 -1.02 3.72 -15.01
N ILE A 117 -1.03 3.42 -13.71
CA ILE A 117 -1.99 2.48 -13.14
C ILE A 117 -3.39 3.09 -13.00
N VAL A 118 -3.48 4.37 -12.62
CA VAL A 118 -4.76 5.09 -12.59
C VAL A 118 -5.33 5.19 -14.01
N GLY A 119 -4.50 5.45 -15.03
CA GLY A 119 -4.93 5.44 -16.42
C GLY A 119 -5.53 4.10 -16.87
N ARG A 120 -4.93 2.97 -16.43
CA ARG A 120 -5.49 1.63 -16.66
C ARG A 120 -6.83 1.45 -15.94
N TYR A 121 -6.95 1.89 -14.69
CA TYR A 121 -8.21 1.83 -13.95
C TYR A 121 -9.32 2.66 -14.60
N GLU A 122 -9.04 3.88 -15.06
CA GLU A 122 -10.02 4.71 -15.76
C GLU A 122 -10.51 4.05 -17.05
N LYS A 123 -9.60 3.42 -17.82
CA LYS A 123 -9.97 2.65 -19.01
C LYS A 123 -10.90 1.49 -18.64
N LEU A 124 -10.60 0.73 -17.59
CA LEU A 124 -11.45 -0.38 -17.13
C LEU A 124 -12.85 0.10 -16.72
N LYS A 125 -12.91 1.21 -15.95
CA LYS A 125 -14.17 1.82 -15.46
C LYS A 125 -15.01 2.46 -16.56
N SER A 126 -14.45 2.77 -17.72
CA SER A 126 -15.18 3.41 -18.81
C SER A 126 -16.25 2.53 -19.46
N LEU A 127 -16.19 1.20 -19.25
CA LEU A 127 -17.19 0.27 -19.76
C LEU A 127 -18.45 0.27 -18.88
N ASN A 128 -19.61 0.59 -19.45
CA ASN A 128 -20.89 0.40 -18.77
C ASN A 128 -21.25 -1.10 -18.71
N LEU A 129 -21.05 -1.70 -17.54
CA LEU A 129 -21.27 -3.12 -17.30
C LEU A 129 -22.74 -3.56 -17.45
N ASP A 130 -23.72 -2.67 -17.22
CA ASP A 130 -25.15 -3.01 -17.33
C ASP A 130 -25.60 -3.24 -18.79
N THR A 131 -24.84 -2.69 -19.74
CA THR A 131 -25.17 -2.73 -21.17
C THR A 131 -24.12 -3.44 -22.02
N ALA A 132 -23.02 -3.89 -21.40
CA ALA A 132 -21.91 -4.53 -22.10
C ALA A 132 -22.31 -5.90 -22.67
N SER A 133 -21.86 -6.19 -23.89
CA SER A 133 -21.93 -7.54 -24.44
C SER A 133 -20.94 -8.48 -23.74
N ASN A 134 -21.20 -9.80 -23.80
CA ASN A 134 -20.28 -10.80 -23.25
C ASN A 134 -18.85 -10.70 -23.82
N ILE A 135 -18.70 -10.26 -25.08
CA ILE A 135 -17.39 -10.05 -25.70
C ILE A 135 -16.64 -8.88 -25.05
N GLN A 136 -17.36 -7.77 -24.77
CA GLN A 136 -16.78 -6.62 -24.09
C GLN A 136 -16.43 -6.95 -22.63
N LEU A 137 -17.29 -7.72 -21.95
CA LEU A 137 -17.03 -8.19 -20.59
C LEU A 137 -15.78 -9.07 -20.52
N LEU A 138 -15.63 -10.02 -21.45
CA LEU A 138 -14.42 -10.86 -21.52
C LEU A 138 -13.16 -10.02 -21.76
N ALA A 139 -13.19 -9.10 -22.74
CA ALA A 139 -12.04 -8.24 -23.02
C ALA A 139 -11.69 -7.33 -21.83
N ASN A 140 -12.68 -6.82 -21.11
CA ASN A 140 -12.47 -6.01 -19.91
C ASN A 140 -11.90 -6.84 -18.75
N PHE A 141 -12.35 -8.08 -18.59
CA PHE A 141 -11.80 -9.00 -17.60
C PHE A 141 -10.35 -9.41 -17.90
N GLU A 142 -10.02 -9.68 -19.17
CA GLU A 142 -8.63 -9.96 -19.59
C GLU A 142 -7.70 -8.76 -19.34
N GLU A 143 -8.15 -7.53 -19.63
CA GLU A 143 -7.42 -6.30 -19.29
C GLU A 143 -7.30 -6.11 -17.76
N THR A 144 -8.30 -6.52 -16.99
CA THR A 144 -8.26 -6.49 -15.51
C THR A 144 -7.17 -7.42 -14.99
N ILE A 145 -7.06 -8.62 -15.55
CA ILE A 145 -5.98 -9.58 -15.23
C ILE A 145 -4.61 -8.99 -15.58
N ASP A 146 -4.45 -8.40 -16.76
CA ASP A 146 -3.20 -7.74 -17.16
C ASP A 146 -2.85 -6.57 -16.22
N THR A 147 -3.85 -5.77 -15.87
CA THR A 147 -3.70 -4.63 -14.96
C THR A 147 -3.32 -5.09 -13.56
N ALA A 148 -3.92 -6.18 -13.05
CA ALA A 148 -3.56 -6.76 -11.76
C ALA A 148 -2.10 -7.25 -11.75
N ARG A 149 -1.66 -7.92 -12.83
CA ARG A 149 -0.25 -8.32 -13.00
C ARG A 149 0.66 -7.09 -12.97
N ARG A 150 0.35 -6.05 -13.75
CA ARG A 150 1.17 -4.84 -13.85
C ARG A 150 1.22 -4.05 -12.55
N MET A 151 0.11 -3.98 -11.81
CA MET A 151 0.05 -3.39 -10.48
C MET A 151 1.02 -4.07 -9.52
N TRP A 152 1.07 -5.42 -9.49
CA TRP A 152 2.00 -6.15 -8.64
C TRP A 152 3.47 -5.99 -9.06
N GLU A 153 3.76 -5.88 -10.36
CA GLU A 153 5.10 -5.54 -10.86
C GLU A 153 5.59 -4.19 -10.33
N ILE A 154 4.75 -3.15 -10.46
CA ILE A 154 5.02 -1.80 -9.96
C ILE A 154 5.18 -1.83 -8.44
N HIS A 155 4.22 -2.41 -7.74
CA HIS A 155 4.19 -2.49 -6.28
C HIS A 155 5.48 -3.11 -5.75
N MET A 156 5.87 -4.28 -6.25
CA MET A 156 7.06 -5.00 -5.75
C MET A 156 8.38 -4.36 -6.19
N TYR A 157 8.45 -3.80 -7.40
CA TYR A 157 9.62 -3.02 -7.83
C TYR A 157 9.86 -1.82 -6.90
N MET A 158 8.82 -1.05 -6.62
CA MET A 158 8.91 0.10 -5.72
C MET A 158 9.19 -0.34 -4.29
N MET A 159 8.49 -1.36 -3.78
CA MET A 159 8.66 -1.90 -2.44
C MET A 159 10.12 -2.30 -2.16
N TYR A 160 10.73 -3.12 -3.03
CA TYR A 160 12.11 -3.53 -2.84
C TYR A 160 13.09 -2.36 -2.93
N GLY A 161 12.89 -1.43 -3.87
CA GLY A 161 13.78 -0.29 -4.03
C GLY A 161 13.75 0.66 -2.83
N VAL A 162 12.53 1.01 -2.40
CA VAL A 162 12.28 1.99 -1.35
C VAL A 162 12.66 1.46 0.03
N TYR A 163 12.29 0.23 0.38
CA TYR A 163 12.69 -0.35 1.67
C TYR A 163 14.19 -0.63 1.75
N THR A 164 14.84 -0.98 0.63
CA THR A 164 16.30 -1.10 0.62
C THR A 164 16.96 0.25 0.92
N ALA A 165 16.44 1.33 0.34
CA ALA A 165 16.92 2.67 0.64
C ALA A 165 16.74 3.07 2.11
N PHE A 166 15.60 2.73 2.71
CA PHE A 166 15.33 2.95 4.13
C PHE A 166 16.36 2.22 5.00
N VAL A 167 16.61 0.92 4.74
CA VAL A 167 17.62 0.13 5.46
C VAL A 167 19.03 0.70 5.30
N LEU A 168 19.39 1.15 4.09
CA LEU A 168 20.69 1.79 3.84
C LEU A 168 20.83 3.12 4.60
N PHE A 169 19.75 3.89 4.73
CA PHE A 169 19.73 5.12 5.51
C PHE A 169 19.85 4.84 7.02
N GLU A 170 19.13 3.84 7.54
CA GLU A 170 19.26 3.39 8.94
C GLU A 170 20.70 2.98 9.27
N GLN A 171 21.34 2.20 8.39
CA GLN A 171 22.75 1.84 8.54
C GLN A 171 23.67 3.06 8.55
N LEU A 172 23.41 4.04 7.68
CA LEU A 172 24.16 5.29 7.61
C LEU A 172 24.01 6.12 8.88
N THR A 173 22.80 6.26 9.43
CA THR A 173 22.56 6.99 10.69
C THR A 173 23.18 6.26 11.87
N LYS A 174 23.17 4.93 11.88
CA LYS A 174 23.79 4.14 12.93
C LYS A 174 25.31 4.33 12.96
N GLN A 175 25.94 4.34 11.78
CA GLN A 175 27.38 4.55 11.64
C GLN A 175 27.83 5.97 11.98
N LEU A 176 27.09 6.99 11.53
CA LEU A 176 27.53 8.38 11.64
C LEU A 176 27.03 9.09 12.90
N LEU A 177 25.91 8.65 13.47
CA LEU A 177 25.21 9.34 14.55
C LEU A 177 24.90 8.43 15.75
N GLY A 178 25.09 7.11 15.61
CA GLY A 178 24.75 6.15 16.65
C GLY A 178 23.24 5.98 16.89
N ILE A 179 22.40 6.31 15.90
CA ILE A 179 20.94 6.15 15.97
C ILE A 179 20.44 5.17 14.91
N ASP A 180 19.44 4.37 15.26
CA ASP A 180 18.72 3.47 14.37
C ASP A 180 17.22 3.80 14.32
N ASP A 181 16.45 2.94 13.67
CA ASP A 181 15.01 3.09 13.45
C ASP A 181 14.18 3.12 14.74
N THR A 182 14.74 2.70 15.88
CA THR A 182 14.07 2.75 17.19
C THR A 182 14.18 4.12 17.87
N SER A 183 15.07 4.99 17.38
CA SER A 183 15.35 6.28 17.98
C SER A 183 14.23 7.29 17.74
N PRO A 184 13.80 8.06 18.76
CA PRO A 184 12.90 9.19 18.57
C PRO A 184 13.43 10.20 17.53
N GLU A 185 14.75 10.37 17.47
CA GLU A 185 15.41 11.25 16.50
C GLU A 185 15.17 10.78 15.06
N PHE A 186 15.27 9.46 14.84
CA PHE A 186 15.03 8.85 13.54
C PHE A 186 13.57 9.00 13.14
N HIS A 187 12.63 8.75 14.05
CA HIS A 187 11.20 8.98 13.82
C HIS A 187 10.89 10.44 13.46
N ARG A 188 11.55 11.43 14.11
CA ARG A 188 11.40 12.84 13.74
C ARG A 188 11.84 13.10 12.30
N LEU A 189 12.93 12.47 11.84
CA LEU A 189 13.43 12.63 10.47
C LEU A 189 12.47 12.06 9.42
N THR A 190 11.71 11.02 9.74
CA THR A 190 10.90 10.25 8.79
C THR A 190 9.39 10.47 8.92
N SER A 191 8.95 11.46 9.73
CA SER A 191 7.53 11.74 10.00
C SER A 191 7.04 13.08 9.43
N GLY A 192 5.71 13.24 9.36
CA GLY A 192 5.07 14.51 9.02
C GLY A 192 4.94 14.78 7.53
N PHE A 193 4.84 13.72 6.73
CA PHE A 193 4.57 13.79 5.29
C PHE A 193 3.07 13.75 4.99
N ASP A 194 2.69 14.28 3.82
CA ASP A 194 1.40 13.98 3.22
C ASP A 194 1.44 12.60 2.56
N ASN A 195 0.30 11.92 2.52
CA ASN A 195 0.11 10.67 1.80
C ASN A 195 -1.40 10.42 1.63
N LYS A 196 -1.76 9.47 0.76
CA LYS A 196 -3.17 9.21 0.46
C LYS A 196 -3.97 8.68 1.66
N SER A 197 -3.37 7.85 2.53
CA SER A 197 -3.99 7.42 3.80
C SER A 197 -4.42 8.59 4.67
N PHE A 198 -3.49 9.53 4.90
CA PHE A 198 -3.74 10.74 5.67
C PHE A 198 -4.83 11.60 5.05
N GLN A 199 -4.86 11.74 3.73
CA GLN A 199 -5.89 12.52 3.03
C GLN A 199 -7.28 11.92 3.21
N VAL A 200 -7.41 10.59 3.17
CA VAL A 200 -8.67 9.90 3.42
C VAL A 200 -9.11 10.07 4.88
N ASP A 201 -8.22 9.85 5.84
CA ASP A 201 -8.51 10.02 7.27
C ASP A 201 -8.93 11.45 7.59
N LYS A 202 -8.24 12.43 6.98
CA LYS A 202 -8.59 13.85 7.06
C LYS A 202 -9.98 14.11 6.51
N GLY A 203 -10.31 13.62 5.33
CA GLY A 203 -11.63 13.80 4.73
C GLY A 203 -12.76 13.20 5.58
N LEU A 204 -12.56 12.01 6.14
CA LEU A 204 -13.50 11.40 7.09
C LEU A 204 -13.67 12.25 8.36
N PHE A 205 -12.59 12.81 8.88
CA PHE A 205 -12.64 13.68 10.04
C PHE A 205 -13.33 15.03 9.74
N GLU A 206 -13.14 15.60 8.55
CA GLU A 206 -13.87 16.78 8.08
C GLU A 206 -15.37 16.49 7.91
N LEU A 207 -15.73 15.29 7.44
CA LEU A 207 -17.12 14.83 7.43
C LEU A 207 -17.68 14.68 8.86
N ALA A 208 -16.88 14.24 9.83
CA ALA A 208 -17.30 14.23 11.23
C ALA A 208 -17.55 15.63 11.79
N LYS A 209 -16.70 16.62 11.46
CA LYS A 209 -16.94 18.03 11.79
C LYS A 209 -18.24 18.53 11.18
N LEU A 210 -18.43 18.28 9.88
CA LEU A 210 -19.65 18.67 9.16
C LEU A 210 -20.90 18.05 9.78
N ALA A 211 -20.87 16.76 10.12
CA ALA A 211 -21.98 16.10 10.81
C ALA A 211 -22.29 16.75 12.17
N SER A 212 -21.27 17.15 12.93
CA SER A 212 -21.44 17.89 14.18
C SER A 212 -22.10 19.25 13.95
N ASP A 213 -21.60 20.03 12.99
CA ASP A 213 -22.11 21.38 12.67
C ASP A 213 -23.54 21.35 12.13
N MET A 214 -23.92 20.26 11.45
CA MET A 214 -25.27 20.03 10.95
C MET A 214 -26.23 19.48 12.01
N GLY A 215 -25.75 19.17 13.23
CA GLY A 215 -26.57 18.61 14.30
C GLY A 215 -26.90 17.13 14.11
N LEU A 216 -26.12 16.41 13.32
CA LEU A 216 -26.33 14.98 13.00
C LEU A 216 -25.59 14.05 13.96
N LYS A 217 -24.88 14.58 14.97
CA LYS A 217 -24.09 13.80 15.92
C LYS A 217 -24.89 12.64 16.54
N ASP A 218 -26.08 12.91 17.04
CA ASP A 218 -26.90 11.89 17.71
C ASP A 218 -27.40 10.81 16.73
N VAL A 219 -27.58 11.15 15.46
CA VAL A 219 -27.94 10.16 14.41
C VAL A 219 -26.84 9.11 14.27
N PHE A 220 -25.58 9.55 14.20
CA PHE A 220 -24.43 8.64 14.15
C PHE A 220 -24.26 7.84 15.45
N LEU A 221 -24.38 8.50 16.60
CA LEU A 221 -24.14 7.85 17.90
C LEU A 221 -25.17 6.77 18.20
N ASN A 222 -26.45 7.01 17.86
CA ASN A 222 -27.56 6.12 18.19
C ASN A 222 -27.87 5.06 17.11
N SER A 223 -27.20 5.12 15.95
CA SER A 223 -27.38 4.13 14.88
C SER A 223 -26.25 3.09 14.87
N ALA A 224 -26.59 1.84 14.56
CA ALA A 224 -25.58 0.84 14.15
C ALA A 224 -24.95 1.27 12.82
N GLY A 225 -23.69 0.90 12.57
CA GLY A 225 -22.92 1.37 11.41
C GLY A 225 -23.64 1.13 10.07
N ASP A 226 -24.18 -0.06 9.89
CA ASP A 226 -24.95 -0.48 8.71
C ASP A 226 -26.33 0.20 8.59
N LYS A 227 -26.79 0.88 9.63
CA LYS A 227 -28.06 1.63 9.67
C LYS A 227 -27.88 3.15 9.60
N VAL A 228 -26.65 3.65 9.68
CA VAL A 228 -26.37 5.09 9.66
C VAL A 228 -26.91 5.75 8.40
N LYS A 229 -26.70 5.13 7.22
CA LYS A 229 -27.17 5.68 5.93
C LYS A 229 -28.68 5.91 5.93
N ASP A 230 -29.44 4.92 6.40
CA ASP A 230 -30.90 5.01 6.42
C ASP A 230 -31.41 6.00 7.47
N ALA A 231 -30.76 6.06 8.64
CA ALA A 231 -31.08 7.05 9.64
C ALA A 231 -30.86 8.49 9.11
N LEU A 232 -29.75 8.73 8.41
CA LEU A 232 -29.44 10.02 7.78
C LEU A 232 -30.47 10.42 6.72
N LYS A 233 -31.02 9.49 5.93
CA LYS A 233 -32.07 9.81 4.94
C LYS A 233 -33.31 10.44 5.57
N THR A 234 -33.61 10.11 6.83
CA THR A 234 -34.78 10.60 7.58
C THR A 234 -34.48 11.80 8.47
N ALA A 235 -33.20 12.09 8.73
CA ALA A 235 -32.77 13.16 9.62
C ALA A 235 -32.84 14.54 8.94
N PRO A 236 -33.18 15.62 9.68
CA PRO A 236 -33.01 16.98 9.20
C PRO A 236 -31.57 17.23 8.74
N LYS A 237 -31.40 17.78 7.53
CA LYS A 237 -30.10 17.98 6.85
C LYS A 237 -29.31 16.72 6.50
N GLY A 238 -29.80 15.52 6.82
CA GLY A 238 -29.06 14.28 6.56
C GLY A 238 -28.86 13.98 5.07
N GLN A 239 -29.82 14.34 4.21
CA GLN A 239 -29.65 14.25 2.75
C GLN A 239 -28.56 15.17 2.20
N GLU A 240 -28.43 16.38 2.75
CA GLU A 240 -27.38 17.32 2.37
C GLU A 240 -25.99 16.79 2.78
N PHE A 241 -25.91 16.21 3.98
CA PHE A 241 -24.71 15.52 4.44
C PHE A 241 -24.36 14.32 3.55
N LEU A 242 -25.34 13.46 3.24
CA LEU A 242 -25.13 12.29 2.39
C LEU A 242 -24.59 12.66 1.01
N LYS A 243 -25.07 13.75 0.41
CA LYS A 243 -24.50 14.26 -0.85
C LYS A 243 -23.01 14.59 -0.75
N LYS A 244 -22.56 15.16 0.37
CA LYS A 244 -21.13 15.48 0.60
C LYS A 244 -20.32 14.21 0.89
N PHE A 245 -20.91 13.27 1.62
CA PHE A 245 -20.32 11.97 1.89
C PHE A 245 -20.12 11.17 0.59
N ASP A 246 -21.16 11.06 -0.24
CA ASP A 246 -21.13 10.32 -1.50
C ASP A 246 -20.11 10.94 -2.48
N ASP A 247 -20.04 12.28 -2.58
CA ASP A 247 -19.02 12.97 -3.39
C ASP A 247 -17.59 12.64 -2.94
N PHE A 248 -17.36 12.53 -1.63
CA PHE A 248 -16.06 12.14 -1.08
C PHE A 248 -15.76 10.65 -1.31
N MET A 249 -16.75 9.76 -1.18
CA MET A 249 -16.57 8.34 -1.52
C MET A 249 -16.23 8.17 -3.00
N GLU A 250 -16.98 8.77 -3.91
CA GLU A 250 -16.77 8.63 -5.36
C GLU A 250 -15.37 9.10 -5.80
N LYS A 251 -14.86 10.18 -5.19
CA LYS A 251 -13.61 10.81 -5.63
C LYS A 251 -12.37 10.33 -4.89
N GLU A 252 -12.48 10.02 -3.60
CA GLU A 252 -11.30 9.93 -2.73
C GLU A 252 -11.13 8.59 -2.02
N ALA A 253 -12.22 7.96 -1.57
CA ALA A 253 -12.14 6.87 -0.59
C ALA A 253 -12.94 5.61 -0.96
N GLY A 254 -13.72 5.65 -2.02
CA GLY A 254 -14.77 4.67 -2.31
C GLY A 254 -14.29 3.29 -2.69
N TRP A 255 -13.13 3.20 -3.35
CA TRP A 255 -12.54 1.93 -3.80
C TRP A 255 -11.76 1.18 -2.72
N ARG A 256 -11.75 1.72 -1.48
CA ARG A 256 -11.14 1.03 -0.35
C ARG A 256 -11.90 -0.23 -0.01
N MET A 257 -11.15 -1.24 0.39
CA MET A 257 -11.67 -2.50 0.90
C MET A 257 -11.02 -2.77 2.25
N GLU A 258 -11.74 -3.41 3.16
CA GLU A 258 -11.17 -3.85 4.44
C GLU A 258 -10.05 -4.88 4.22
N ARG A 259 -10.24 -5.76 3.25
CA ARG A 259 -9.28 -6.78 2.87
C ARG A 259 -8.77 -6.52 1.46
N MET A 260 -7.48 -6.23 1.35
CA MET A 260 -6.84 -5.98 0.06
C MET A 260 -7.02 -7.17 -0.89
N ALA A 261 -7.44 -6.87 -2.12
CA ALA A 261 -7.55 -7.80 -3.25
C ALA A 261 -8.50 -8.99 -3.07
N GLU A 262 -9.26 -9.09 -1.97
CA GLU A 262 -10.33 -10.09 -1.84
C GLU A 262 -11.60 -9.59 -2.52
N ILE A 263 -11.93 -10.20 -3.65
CA ILE A 263 -12.92 -9.67 -4.60
C ILE A 263 -14.36 -9.82 -4.09
N ASN A 264 -14.61 -10.68 -3.11
CA ASN A 264 -15.96 -10.83 -2.52
C ASN A 264 -16.21 -9.88 -1.33
N VAL A 265 -15.24 -9.04 -0.97
CA VAL A 265 -15.40 -8.01 0.07
C VAL A 265 -15.88 -6.73 -0.60
N PRO A 266 -16.98 -6.11 -0.11
CA PRO A 266 -17.47 -4.88 -0.70
C PRO A 266 -16.46 -3.75 -0.55
N THR A 267 -16.39 -2.92 -1.58
CA THR A 267 -15.76 -1.60 -1.52
C THR A 267 -16.58 -0.67 -0.61
N TRP A 268 -15.98 0.45 -0.19
CA TRP A 268 -16.71 1.47 0.58
C TRP A 268 -17.85 2.16 -0.19
N LEU A 269 -17.83 2.11 -1.54
CA LEU A 269 -18.97 2.54 -2.36
C LEU A 269 -20.17 1.60 -2.22
N GLU A 270 -19.92 0.29 -2.13
CA GLU A 270 -20.94 -0.73 -2.00
C GLU A 270 -21.45 -0.83 -0.56
N ASP A 271 -20.54 -0.83 0.41
CA ASP A 271 -20.83 -0.80 1.84
C ASP A 271 -20.01 0.29 2.57
N PRO A 272 -20.59 1.48 2.80
CA PRO A 272 -19.91 2.58 3.49
C PRO A 272 -19.83 2.42 5.02
N THR A 273 -20.26 1.28 5.57
CA THR A 273 -20.27 1.03 7.02
C THR A 273 -18.91 1.33 7.70
N PRO A 274 -17.74 0.92 7.15
CA PRO A 274 -16.45 1.24 7.76
C PRO A 274 -16.21 2.75 7.85
N ALA A 275 -16.49 3.51 6.79
CA ALA A 275 -16.34 4.96 6.76
C ALA A 275 -17.26 5.65 7.80
N PHE A 276 -18.51 5.21 7.92
CA PHE A 276 -19.41 5.72 8.95
C PHE A 276 -18.95 5.40 10.37
N ASN A 277 -18.36 4.22 10.60
CA ASN A 277 -17.79 3.88 11.90
C ASN A 277 -16.62 4.78 12.29
N VAL A 278 -15.76 5.15 11.34
CA VAL A 278 -14.66 6.12 11.56
C VAL A 278 -15.20 7.51 11.90
N ILE A 279 -16.23 7.98 11.17
CA ILE A 279 -16.91 9.25 11.46
C ILE A 279 -17.54 9.22 12.86
N LYS A 280 -18.25 8.14 13.19
CA LYS A 280 -18.87 7.93 14.50
C LYS A 280 -17.83 7.97 15.63
N MET A 281 -16.71 7.27 15.46
CA MET A 281 -15.61 7.27 16.42
C MET A 281 -15.02 8.67 16.61
N SER A 282 -14.87 9.45 15.53
CA SER A 282 -14.40 10.84 15.58
C SER A 282 -15.37 11.74 16.36
N LEU A 283 -16.68 11.58 16.14
CA LEU A 283 -17.73 12.30 16.87
C LEU A 283 -17.76 11.96 18.37
N GLN A 284 -17.44 10.71 18.75
CA GLN A 284 -17.33 10.27 20.13
C GLN A 284 -16.13 10.89 20.84
N ARG A 285 -14.96 10.91 20.19
CA ARG A 285 -13.72 11.48 20.75
C ARG A 285 -13.74 13.01 20.79
N GLY A 286 -14.52 13.63 19.91
CA GLY A 286 -14.59 15.07 19.73
C GLY A 286 -13.84 15.52 18.48
N VAL A 287 -14.35 16.58 17.85
CA VAL A 287 -13.91 17.07 16.53
C VAL A 287 -13.19 18.41 16.60
N SER A 288 -12.69 18.81 17.77
CA SER A 288 -12.00 20.09 17.99
C SER A 288 -10.55 20.12 17.49
N TYR A 289 -9.97 18.96 17.22
CA TYR A 289 -8.59 18.82 16.75
C TYR A 289 -8.44 19.12 15.25
N SER A 290 -7.21 19.32 14.78
CA SER A 290 -6.88 19.58 13.38
C SER A 290 -5.73 18.66 12.94
N LEU A 291 -6.04 17.69 12.06
CA LEU A 291 -5.05 16.78 11.50
C LEU A 291 -3.99 17.54 10.68
N ASP A 292 -4.37 18.63 10.01
CA ASP A 292 -3.44 19.49 9.28
C ASP A 292 -2.44 20.19 10.21
N ASP A 293 -2.90 20.73 11.33
CA ASP A 293 -2.02 21.47 12.24
C ASP A 293 -0.98 20.55 12.88
N GLU A 294 -1.34 19.31 13.12
CA GLU A 294 -0.43 18.33 13.72
C GLU A 294 0.50 17.68 12.71
N ARG A 295 0.07 17.53 11.45
CA ARG A 295 1.00 17.27 10.36
C ARG A 295 2.02 18.40 10.22
N LYS A 296 1.57 19.67 10.21
CA LYS A 296 2.46 20.85 10.13
C LYS A 296 3.43 20.93 11.31
N LYS A 297 2.97 20.58 12.51
CA LYS A 297 3.82 20.48 13.70
C LYS A 297 4.92 19.42 13.51
N ARG A 298 4.55 18.21 13.09
CA ARG A 298 5.52 17.13 12.78
C ARG A 298 6.48 17.53 11.66
N GLU A 299 6.01 18.23 10.63
CA GLU A 299 6.85 18.75 9.55
C GLU A 299 7.89 19.76 10.07
N ALA A 300 7.49 20.65 10.99
CA ALA A 300 8.40 21.61 11.61
C ALA A 300 9.43 20.91 12.51
N GLU A 301 9.00 19.92 13.29
CA GLU A 301 9.88 19.06 14.10
C GLU A 301 10.89 18.30 13.23
N ARG A 302 10.45 17.74 12.09
CA ARG A 302 11.31 17.09 11.10
C ARG A 302 12.34 18.05 10.54
N LYS A 303 11.94 19.22 10.02
CA LYS A 303 12.87 20.23 9.48
C LYS A 303 13.89 20.71 10.50
N THR A 304 13.55 20.67 11.79
CA THR A 304 14.47 20.98 12.88
C THR A 304 15.46 19.84 13.09
N ALA A 305 14.98 18.60 13.19
CA ALA A 305 15.82 17.41 13.30
C ALA A 305 16.79 17.26 12.11
N GLU A 306 16.34 17.57 10.88
CA GLU A 306 17.19 17.58 9.69
C GLU A 306 18.38 18.53 9.85
N LYS A 307 18.14 19.76 10.32
CA LYS A 307 19.22 20.74 10.55
C LYS A 307 20.17 20.28 11.65
N GLU A 308 19.64 19.77 12.76
CA GLU A 308 20.40 19.26 13.91
C GLU A 308 21.32 18.10 13.50
N VAL A 309 20.79 17.17 12.70
CA VAL A 309 21.54 16.02 12.20
C VAL A 309 22.58 16.44 11.17
N MET A 310 22.22 17.27 10.19
CA MET A 310 23.15 17.73 9.16
C MET A 310 24.34 18.52 9.72
N ALA A 311 24.16 19.20 10.86
CA ALA A 311 25.25 19.87 11.56
C ALA A 311 26.29 18.89 12.14
N LYS A 312 25.89 17.66 12.47
CA LYS A 312 26.76 16.59 12.99
C LYS A 312 27.46 15.79 11.90
N ILE A 313 27.01 15.91 10.64
CA ILE A 313 27.60 15.22 9.49
C ILE A 313 28.79 16.03 8.93
N ALA A 314 29.89 15.33 8.64
CA ALA A 314 31.09 15.90 8.03
C ALA A 314 30.77 16.52 6.65
N PRO A 315 31.33 17.70 6.29
CA PRO A 315 30.98 18.42 5.06
C PRO A 315 30.99 17.58 3.78
N GLU A 316 31.96 16.69 3.65
CA GLU A 316 32.15 15.78 2.52
C GLU A 316 31.09 14.67 2.41
N GLN A 317 30.44 14.32 3.51
CA GLN A 317 29.39 13.29 3.56
C GLN A 317 27.97 13.87 3.45
N ARG A 318 27.80 15.19 3.65
CA ARG A 318 26.48 15.85 3.69
C ARG A 318 25.65 15.65 2.43
N GLY A 319 26.28 15.71 1.25
CA GLY A 319 25.57 15.53 -0.02
C GLY A 319 24.91 14.15 -0.11
N TRP A 320 25.70 13.10 0.16
CA TRP A 320 25.20 11.71 0.16
C TRP A 320 24.17 11.46 1.26
N PHE A 321 24.43 11.95 2.47
CA PHE A 321 23.49 11.81 3.59
C PHE A 321 22.14 12.45 3.27
N GLN A 322 22.14 13.65 2.68
CA GLN A 322 20.91 14.34 2.30
C GLN A 322 20.11 13.59 1.22
N THR A 323 20.79 12.97 0.26
CA THR A 323 20.14 12.13 -0.76
C THR A 323 19.48 10.91 -0.13
N MET A 324 20.21 10.18 0.72
CA MET A 324 19.67 9.00 1.40
C MET A 324 18.53 9.34 2.35
N LEU A 325 18.63 10.47 3.06
CA LEU A 325 17.56 10.97 3.93
C LEU A 325 16.28 11.24 3.15
N LYS A 326 16.36 11.95 2.02
CA LYS A 326 15.18 12.23 1.18
C LYS A 326 14.52 10.94 0.69
N LEU A 327 15.31 9.96 0.26
CA LEU A 327 14.78 8.70 -0.22
C LEU A 327 14.14 7.86 0.91
N ALA A 328 14.76 7.84 2.10
CA ALA A 328 14.16 7.20 3.28
C ALA A 328 12.87 7.90 3.72
N GLN A 329 12.78 9.22 3.56
CA GLN A 329 11.55 9.98 3.80
C GLN A 329 10.43 9.62 2.81
N SER A 330 10.77 9.40 1.54
CA SER A 330 9.84 8.88 0.54
C SER A 330 9.28 7.51 0.92
N CYS A 331 10.04 6.68 1.64
CA CYS A 331 9.57 5.40 2.17
C CYS A 331 8.38 5.56 3.11
N SER A 332 8.38 6.58 3.98
CA SER A 332 7.28 6.81 4.90
C SER A 332 5.98 7.11 4.17
N SER A 333 6.01 7.97 3.14
CA SER A 333 4.82 8.25 2.32
C SER A 333 4.39 7.02 1.51
N PHE A 334 5.34 6.41 0.79
CA PHE A 334 5.09 5.22 -0.02
C PHE A 334 4.43 4.10 0.80
N SER A 335 4.99 3.78 1.97
CA SER A 335 4.50 2.68 2.83
C SER A 335 3.06 2.83 3.25
N GLU A 336 2.53 4.05 3.30
CA GLU A 336 1.14 4.32 3.64
C GLU A 336 0.26 4.38 2.37
N GLU A 337 0.75 4.94 1.27
CA GLU A 337 -0.08 5.23 0.09
C GLU A 337 -0.07 4.16 -1.00
N HIS A 338 0.91 3.27 -1.07
CA HIS A 338 1.06 2.29 -2.15
C HIS A 338 -0.08 1.26 -2.27
N ASN A 339 -1.02 1.26 -1.32
CA ASN A 339 -2.25 0.45 -1.31
C ASN A 339 -3.50 1.27 -1.67
N HIS A 340 -3.36 2.55 -2.02
CA HIS A 340 -4.41 3.45 -2.48
C HIS A 340 -4.30 3.69 -3.98
#